data_AF-A0A820U2C9-F1
#
_entry.id   AF-A0A820U2C9-F1
#
_cell.length_a   1.000
_cell.length_b   1.000
_cell.length_c   1.000
_cell.angle_alpha   90.00
_cell.angle_beta   90.00
_cell.angle_gamma   90.00
#
_symmetry.space_group_name_H-M   'P 1'
#
loop_
_entity.id
_entity.type
_entity.pdbx_description
1 polymer ?
#
loop_
_entity_poly.entity_id
_entity_poly.type
_entity_poly.pdbx_seq_one_letter_code
_entity_poly.pdbx_strand_id
1 'polypeptide(L)'
;MLTDELARAQVRSRSQLTSSYHTSSTTQSDNLYSIYAMADSQYSKLIDSIPTFSGNPHENINQWLGIVSLKFYIIGYDSRQKCRFIPQYLTGSALQWYLAHCSELSSWDKELAAITSAFPDLITTSRDMNLKLLRDRKQADTEPFIDYYTSIIDLCRKHAHNMPDIQIDRLAKSWDENYIV
;
A
#
# COMPACT_ATOMS: atom_id res chain seq x y z
N MET A 1 79.98 5.89 -8.09
CA MET A 1 79.41 4.76 -8.85
C MET A 1 78.88 3.73 -7.87
N LEU A 2 77.71 3.97 -7.27
CA LEU A 2 77.15 3.12 -6.21
C LEU A 2 75.62 3.25 -6.14
N THR A 3 74.95 3.34 -7.30
CA THR A 3 73.49 3.58 -7.37
C THR A 3 72.79 2.82 -8.50
N ASP A 4 73.36 1.70 -8.98
CA ASP A 4 72.71 0.90 -10.04
C ASP A 4 72.52 -0.60 -9.69
N GLU A 5 73.01 -1.03 -8.52
CA GLU A 5 72.85 -2.42 -8.05
C GLU A 5 71.71 -2.60 -7.02
N LEU A 6 71.24 -1.52 -6.39
CA LEU A 6 70.08 -1.54 -5.48
C LEU A 6 68.72 -1.50 -6.19
N ALA A 7 68.69 -1.12 -7.47
CA ALA A 7 67.43 -1.03 -8.25
C ALA A 7 66.97 -2.38 -8.82
N ARG A 8 67.85 -3.39 -8.94
CA ARG A 8 67.50 -4.72 -9.49
C ARG A 8 67.05 -5.74 -8.44
N ALA A 9 67.25 -5.46 -7.15
CA ALA A 9 66.80 -6.34 -6.07
C ALA A 9 65.33 -6.11 -5.67
N GLN A 10 64.76 -4.92 -5.89
CA GLN A 10 63.36 -4.63 -5.53
C GLN A 10 62.33 -5.01 -6.59
N VAL A 11 62.75 -5.30 -7.84
CA VAL A 11 61.83 -5.71 -8.91
C VAL A 11 61.54 -7.23 -8.88
N ARG A 12 62.39 -8.04 -8.24
CA ARG A 12 62.18 -9.51 -8.14
C ARG A 12 61.37 -9.98 -6.93
N SER A 13 61.14 -9.14 -5.92
CA SER A 13 60.28 -9.48 -4.78
C SER A 13 58.82 -9.05 -4.95
N ARG A 14 58.46 -8.39 -6.07
CA ARG A 14 57.09 -7.92 -6.32
C ARG A 14 56.27 -8.83 -7.24
N SER A 15 56.87 -9.89 -7.78
CA SER A 15 56.23 -10.78 -8.77
C SER A 15 55.67 -12.08 -8.19
N GLN A 16 55.61 -12.24 -6.86
CA GLN A 16 55.06 -13.45 -6.22
C GLN A 16 53.91 -13.19 -5.23
N LEU A 17 53.28 -12.01 -5.27
CA LEU A 17 52.08 -11.70 -4.48
C LEU A 17 50.80 -11.60 -5.34
N THR A 18 50.75 -12.34 -6.45
CA THR A 18 49.53 -12.51 -7.26
C THR A 18 49.24 -13.98 -7.47
N SER A 19 48.96 -14.72 -6.40
CA SER A 19 48.26 -16.02 -6.49
C SER A 19 47.75 -16.46 -5.12
N SER A 20 46.61 -15.90 -4.69
CA SER A 20 45.65 -16.56 -3.79
C SER A 20 44.46 -15.64 -3.48
N TYR A 21 43.66 -15.32 -4.49
CA TYR A 21 42.26 -14.93 -4.24
C TYR A 21 41.35 -15.92 -4.96
N HIS A 22 41.32 -17.15 -4.41
CA HIS A 22 40.18 -18.02 -4.60
C HIS A 22 39.13 -17.68 -3.54
N THR A 23 38.10 -16.99 -4.01
CA THR A 23 36.67 -17.29 -3.78
C THR A 23 36.26 -17.74 -2.38
N SER A 24 35.61 -16.85 -1.61
CA SER A 24 34.42 -17.13 -0.78
C SER A 24 33.85 -15.85 -0.11
N SER A 25 33.52 -14.80 -0.87
CA SER A 25 32.86 -13.60 -0.29
C SER A 25 31.74 -13.00 -1.14
N THR A 26 31.51 -13.50 -2.36
CA THR A 26 30.54 -12.91 -3.29
C THR A 26 29.09 -13.32 -3.00
N THR A 27 28.83 -14.41 -2.28
CA THR A 27 27.46 -14.90 -2.04
C THR A 27 26.68 -14.16 -0.94
N GLN A 28 27.33 -13.50 0.01
CA GLN A 28 26.61 -12.86 1.13
C GLN A 28 26.17 -11.43 0.80
N SER A 29 26.99 -10.68 0.06
CA SER A 29 26.67 -9.33 -0.43
C SER A 29 25.55 -9.37 -1.47
N ASP A 30 25.63 -10.29 -2.43
CA ASP A 30 24.62 -10.42 -3.48
C ASP A 30 23.27 -10.90 -2.92
N ASN A 31 23.29 -11.76 -1.89
CA ASN A 31 22.08 -12.15 -1.17
C ASN A 31 21.46 -11.00 -0.38
N LEU A 32 22.27 -10.18 0.32
CA LEU A 32 21.75 -8.99 1.01
C LEU A 32 21.11 -8.02 0.02
N TYR A 33 21.78 -7.72 -1.10
CA TYR A 33 21.25 -6.82 -2.12
C TYR A 33 19.95 -7.34 -2.76
N SER A 34 19.88 -8.64 -3.02
CA SER A 34 18.66 -9.30 -3.52
C SER A 34 17.54 -9.25 -2.48
N ILE A 35 17.81 -9.52 -1.20
CA ILE A 35 16.83 -9.43 -0.11
C ILE A 35 16.30 -8.00 0.04
N TYR A 36 17.16 -6.99 -0.01
CA TYR A 36 16.76 -5.59 0.04
C TYR A 36 15.93 -5.18 -1.17
N ALA A 37 16.32 -5.59 -2.39
CA ALA A 37 15.56 -5.30 -3.61
C ALA A 37 14.19 -6.00 -3.63
N MET A 38 14.09 -7.23 -3.10
CA MET A 38 12.83 -7.94 -2.95
C MET A 38 11.93 -7.31 -1.89
N ALA A 39 12.51 -6.84 -0.77
CA ALA A 39 11.77 -6.10 0.26
C ALA A 39 11.25 -4.77 -0.29
N ASP A 40 12.08 -4.02 -1.02
CA ASP A 40 11.72 -2.74 -1.63
C ASP A 40 10.58 -2.89 -2.68
N SER A 41 10.66 -3.93 -3.51
CA SER A 41 9.59 -4.29 -4.46
C SER A 41 8.28 -4.68 -3.77
N GLN A 42 8.33 -5.38 -2.63
CA GLN A 42 7.12 -5.72 -1.88
C GLN A 42 6.52 -4.50 -1.17
N TYR A 43 7.33 -3.61 -0.62
CA TYR A 43 6.83 -2.38 0.00
C TYR A 43 6.27 -1.41 -1.02
N SER A 44 6.86 -1.28 -2.21
CA SER A 44 6.28 -0.49 -3.32
C SER A 44 4.87 -0.97 -3.66
N LYS A 45 4.68 -2.27 -3.90
CA LYS A 45 3.34 -2.82 -4.17
C LYS A 45 2.37 -2.59 -3.00
N LEU A 46 2.87 -2.66 -1.77
CA LEU A 46 2.06 -2.44 -0.59
C LEU A 46 1.60 -0.99 -0.48
N ILE A 47 2.50 -0.04 -0.76
CA ILE A 47 2.22 1.40 -0.81
C ILE A 47 1.20 1.71 -1.90
N ASP A 48 1.37 1.14 -3.10
CA ASP A 48 0.46 1.35 -4.24
C ASP A 48 -0.94 0.75 -3.99
N SER A 49 -1.02 -0.26 -3.12
CA SER A 49 -2.29 -0.90 -2.73
C SER A 49 -3.09 -0.13 -1.67
N ILE A 50 -2.56 0.98 -1.14
CA ILE A 50 -3.27 1.77 -0.13
C ILE A 50 -4.37 2.58 -0.82
N PRO A 51 -5.65 2.39 -0.46
CA PRO A 51 -6.76 3.11 -1.09
C PRO A 51 -6.75 4.58 -0.71
N THR A 52 -7.22 5.43 -1.62
CA THR A 52 -7.48 6.84 -1.31
C THR A 52 -8.83 7.01 -0.61
N PHE A 53 -8.98 8.11 0.12
CA PHE A 53 -10.23 8.53 0.75
C PHE A 53 -10.56 9.95 0.33
N SER A 54 -11.75 10.13 -0.22
CA SER A 54 -12.18 11.41 -0.79
C SER A 54 -13.12 12.18 0.13
N GLY A 55 -13.70 11.53 1.15
CA GLY A 55 -14.81 12.06 1.94
C GLY A 55 -16.15 11.91 1.24
N ASN A 56 -16.26 10.96 0.30
CA ASN A 56 -17.50 10.69 -0.42
C ASN A 56 -18.52 10.04 0.53
N PRO A 57 -19.82 10.39 0.45
CA PRO A 57 -20.87 9.73 1.22
C PRO A 57 -20.79 8.21 1.20
N HIS A 58 -20.38 7.62 0.09
CA HIS A 58 -20.31 6.18 -0.14
C HIS A 58 -19.09 5.48 0.47
N GLU A 59 -18.14 6.22 1.02
CA GLU A 59 -16.97 5.66 1.68
C GLU A 59 -17.26 5.32 3.13
N ASN A 60 -16.43 4.44 3.71
CA ASN A 60 -16.45 4.17 5.14
C ASN A 60 -15.12 4.58 5.75
N ILE A 61 -15.15 5.58 6.63
CA ILE A 61 -13.93 6.13 7.22
C ILE A 61 -13.22 5.11 8.12
N ASN A 62 -13.96 4.31 8.90
CA ASN A 62 -13.36 3.32 9.79
C ASN A 62 -12.68 2.19 9.00
N GLN A 63 -13.32 1.73 7.92
CA GLN A 63 -12.73 0.72 7.05
C GLN A 63 -11.46 1.25 6.40
N TRP A 64 -11.50 2.46 5.84
CA TRP A 64 -10.34 3.08 5.22
C TRP A 64 -9.19 3.27 6.22
N LEU A 65 -9.47 3.83 7.39
CA LEU A 65 -8.48 4.00 8.47
C LEU A 65 -7.89 2.67 8.93
N GLY A 66 -8.70 1.60 9.00
CA GLY A 66 -8.24 0.26 9.32
C GLY A 66 -7.24 -0.26 8.29
N ILE A 67 -7.53 -0.09 7.00
CA ILE A 67 -6.63 -0.51 5.91
C ILE A 67 -5.31 0.29 5.96
N VAL A 68 -5.38 1.62 6.00
CA VAL A 68 -4.19 2.48 6.04
C VAL A 68 -3.32 2.16 7.26
N SER A 69 -3.93 2.03 8.44
CA SER A 69 -3.21 1.74 9.68
C SER A 69 -2.49 0.40 9.64
N LEU A 70 -3.13 -0.64 9.10
CA LEU A 70 -2.53 -1.95 8.91
C LEU A 70 -1.35 -1.90 7.93
N LYS A 71 -1.52 -1.19 6.80
CA LYS A 71 -0.46 -1.07 5.78
C LYS A 71 0.74 -0.31 6.31
N PHE A 72 0.53 0.81 6.99
CA PHE A 72 1.61 1.57 7.65
C PHE A 72 2.32 0.76 8.73
N TYR A 73 1.58 -0.08 9.47
CA TYR A 73 2.18 -0.99 10.43
C TYR A 73 3.09 -2.03 9.75
N ILE A 74 2.64 -2.66 8.66
CA ILE A 74 3.43 -3.64 7.90
C ILE A 74 4.69 -3.02 7.28
N ILE A 75 4.59 -1.78 6.77
CA ILE A 75 5.74 -1.02 6.22
C ILE A 75 6.72 -0.62 7.34
N GLY A 76 6.27 -0.60 8.59
CA GLY A 76 7.08 -0.21 9.74
C GLY A 76 7.18 1.31 9.94
N TYR A 77 6.18 2.07 9.49
CA TYR A 77 6.13 3.52 9.73
C TYR A 77 5.94 3.84 11.20
N ASP A 78 6.81 4.70 11.74
CA ASP A 78 6.62 5.34 13.03
C ASP A 78 5.51 6.41 12.99
N SER A 79 5.04 6.86 14.15
CA SER A 79 3.93 7.82 14.23
C SER A 79 4.18 9.11 13.43
N ARG A 80 5.42 9.61 13.37
CA ARG A 80 5.76 10.83 12.63
C ARG A 80 5.72 10.59 11.13
N GLN A 81 6.19 9.43 10.67
CA GLN A 81 6.09 9.01 9.28
C GLN A 81 4.61 8.84 8.87
N LYS A 82 3.78 8.21 9.70
CA LYS A 82 2.33 8.07 9.43
C LYS A 82 1.66 9.42 9.19
N CYS A 83 1.88 10.40 10.07
CA CYS A 83 1.37 11.76 9.90
C CYS A 83 1.88 12.43 8.62
N ARG A 84 3.14 12.20 8.27
CA ARG A 84 3.73 12.76 7.05
C ARG A 84 3.13 12.17 5.77
N PHE A 85 2.78 10.89 5.77
CA PHE A 85 2.37 10.16 4.57
C PHE A 85 0.86 10.04 4.39
N ILE A 86 0.06 10.11 5.47
CA ILE A 86 -1.41 10.03 5.35
C ILE A 86 -2.03 11.02 4.32
N PRO A 87 -1.53 12.27 4.14
CA PRO A 87 -2.14 13.19 3.18
C PRO A 87 -2.05 12.71 1.73
N GLN A 88 -1.10 11.83 1.40
CA GLN A 88 -0.97 11.26 0.06
C GLN A 88 -2.14 10.36 -0.32
N TYR A 89 -2.87 9.85 0.67
CA TYR A 89 -4.02 8.98 0.50
C TYR A 89 -5.34 9.72 0.70
N LEU A 90 -5.29 11.05 0.84
CA LEU A 90 -6.48 11.90 0.90
C LEU A 90 -6.68 12.58 -0.45
N THR A 91 -7.94 12.65 -0.89
CA THR A 91 -8.35 13.39 -2.09
C THR A 91 -9.62 14.18 -1.79
N GLY A 92 -10.12 14.96 -2.76
CA GLY A 92 -11.44 15.60 -2.66
C GLY A 92 -11.63 16.47 -1.41
N SER A 93 -12.80 16.31 -0.77
CA SER A 93 -13.18 17.07 0.44
C SER A 93 -12.33 16.69 1.65
N ALA A 94 -11.89 15.43 1.74
CA ALA A 94 -11.01 14.96 2.81
C ALA A 94 -9.64 15.65 2.79
N LEU A 95 -9.02 15.79 1.60
CA LEU A 95 -7.76 16.51 1.47
C LEU A 95 -7.92 18.01 1.77
N GLN A 96 -8.98 18.63 1.28
CA GLN A 96 -9.27 20.04 1.57
C GLN A 96 -9.43 20.29 3.06
N TRP A 97 -10.20 19.45 3.75
CA TRP A 97 -10.35 19.51 5.20
C TRP A 97 -9.00 19.35 5.89
N TYR A 98 -8.19 18.38 5.47
CA TYR A 98 -6.88 18.12 6.06
C TYR A 98 -5.96 19.34 5.96
N LEU A 99 -5.84 19.94 4.78
CA LEU A 99 -4.99 21.12 4.57
C LEU A 99 -5.40 22.33 5.43
N ALA A 100 -6.68 22.45 5.78
CA ALA A 100 -7.18 23.51 6.65
C ALA A 100 -6.86 23.28 8.14
N HIS A 101 -6.62 22.03 8.57
CA HIS A 101 -6.49 21.67 10.00
C HIS A 101 -5.16 21.02 10.36
N CYS A 102 -4.29 20.71 9.37
CA CYS A 102 -3.06 19.93 9.58
C CYS A 102 -2.08 20.56 10.57
N SER A 103 -2.09 21.89 10.72
CA SER A 103 -1.21 22.60 11.66
C SER A 103 -1.47 22.27 13.14
N GLU A 104 -2.66 21.74 13.45
CA GLU A 104 -3.08 21.40 14.82
C GLU A 104 -2.85 19.91 15.16
N LEU A 105 -2.46 19.10 14.16
CA LEU A 105 -2.34 17.65 14.26
C LEU A 105 -0.89 17.26 14.59
N SER A 106 -0.63 17.05 15.88
CA SER A 106 0.73 16.79 16.40
C SER A 106 1.06 15.31 16.63
N SER A 107 0.09 14.42 16.48
CA SER A 107 0.27 12.99 16.70
C SER A 107 -0.71 12.16 15.88
N TRP A 108 -0.31 10.94 15.57
CA TRP A 108 -1.13 10.00 14.80
C TRP A 108 -2.53 9.79 15.41
N ASP A 109 -2.62 9.62 16.73
CA ASP A 109 -3.92 9.40 17.40
C ASP A 109 -4.83 10.62 17.30
N LYS A 110 -4.28 11.83 17.39
CA LYS A 110 -5.05 13.08 17.22
C LYS A 110 -5.53 13.23 15.79
N GLU A 111 -4.69 12.88 14.82
CA GLU A 111 -5.01 12.95 13.40
C GLU A 111 -6.12 11.96 13.03
N LEU A 112 -6.05 10.71 13.52
CA LEU A 112 -7.12 9.73 13.37
C LEU A 112 -8.43 10.21 13.99
N ALA A 113 -8.38 10.73 15.22
CA ALA A 113 -9.57 11.24 15.90
C ALA A 113 -10.17 12.45 15.16
N ALA A 114 -9.33 13.36 14.67
CA ALA A 114 -9.78 14.56 13.97
C ALA A 114 -10.39 14.21 12.61
N ILE A 115 -9.74 13.34 11.81
CA ILE A 115 -10.27 12.87 10.52
C ILE A 115 -11.60 12.15 10.75
N THR A 116 -11.69 11.27 11.75
CA THR A 116 -12.95 10.57 12.07
C THR A 116 -14.07 11.53 12.46
N SER A 117 -13.75 12.54 13.26
CA SER A 117 -14.73 13.55 13.72
C SER A 117 -15.19 14.48 12.60
N ALA A 118 -14.39 14.66 11.55
CA ALA A 118 -14.73 15.47 10.39
C ALA A 118 -15.77 14.80 9.47
N PHE A 119 -15.87 13.48 9.52
CA PHE A 119 -16.77 12.68 8.65
C PHE A 119 -17.66 11.72 9.47
N PRO A 120 -18.49 12.24 10.40
CA PRO A 120 -19.27 11.41 11.33
C PRO A 120 -20.29 10.53 10.61
N ASP A 121 -20.86 11.01 9.50
CA ASP A 121 -21.84 10.27 8.71
C ASP A 121 -21.21 9.10 7.93
N LEU A 122 -19.88 9.04 7.83
CA LEU A 122 -19.13 8.00 7.11
C LEU A 122 -18.64 6.89 8.05
N ILE A 123 -18.93 6.98 9.36
CA ILE A 123 -18.56 5.97 10.38
C ILE A 123 -19.28 4.65 10.09
N THR A 124 -20.57 4.75 9.76
CA THR A 124 -21.43 3.59 9.51
C THR A 124 -22.01 3.76 8.12
N THR A 125 -21.53 2.97 7.16
CA THR A 125 -22.18 2.95 5.84
C THR A 125 -23.55 2.33 6.04
N SER A 126 -24.61 3.11 5.84
CA SER A 126 -25.96 2.63 6.09
C SER A 126 -26.28 1.44 5.16
N ARG A 127 -27.13 0.53 5.64
CA ARG A 127 -27.57 -0.63 4.86
C ARG A 127 -28.11 -0.23 3.48
N ASP A 128 -28.86 0.87 3.42
CA ASP A 128 -29.49 1.36 2.20
C ASP A 128 -28.46 2.03 1.26
N MET A 129 -27.40 2.59 1.83
CA MET A 129 -26.27 3.10 1.06
C MET A 129 -25.42 1.98 0.45
N ASN A 130 -25.16 0.90 1.20
CA ASN A 130 -24.52 -0.31 0.66
C ASN A 130 -25.38 -0.91 -0.47
N LEU A 131 -26.71 -0.91 -0.32
CA LEU A 131 -27.61 -1.36 -1.38
C LEU A 131 -27.53 -0.47 -2.63
N LYS A 132 -27.46 0.85 -2.44
CA LYS A 132 -27.30 1.80 -3.55
C LYS A 132 -25.96 1.59 -4.25
N LEU A 133 -24.88 1.49 -3.50
CA LEU A 133 -23.55 1.21 -4.04
C LEU A 133 -23.53 -0.10 -4.83
N LEU A 134 -24.15 -1.14 -4.28
CA LEU A 134 -24.26 -2.44 -4.93
C LEU A 134 -25.04 -2.35 -6.25
N ARG A 135 -26.11 -1.55 -6.32
CA ARG A 135 -26.88 -1.31 -7.56
C ARG A 135 -26.11 -0.50 -8.60
N ASP A 136 -25.34 0.49 -8.15
CA ASP A 136 -24.63 1.42 -9.02
C ASP A 136 -23.26 0.88 -9.48
N ARG A 137 -22.81 -0.24 -8.90
CA ARG A 137 -21.49 -0.80 -9.15
C ARG A 137 -21.41 -1.45 -10.53
N LYS A 138 -20.54 -0.90 -11.38
CA LYS A 138 -20.13 -1.49 -12.67
C LYS A 138 -18.64 -1.75 -12.66
N GLN A 139 -18.19 -2.83 -13.29
CA GLN A 139 -16.76 -3.07 -13.50
C GLN A 139 -16.19 -1.93 -14.36
N ALA A 140 -15.07 -1.35 -13.95
CA ALA A 140 -14.41 -0.33 -14.77
C ALA A 140 -13.62 -0.96 -15.92
N ASP A 141 -13.43 -0.24 -17.02
CA ASP A 141 -12.76 -0.74 -18.24
C ASP A 141 -11.35 -1.31 -17.99
N THR A 142 -10.67 -0.82 -16.96
CA THR A 142 -9.30 -1.22 -16.57
C THR A 142 -9.25 -2.06 -15.30
N GLU A 143 -10.39 -2.39 -14.70
CA GLU A 143 -10.44 -3.11 -13.42
C GLU A 143 -10.37 -4.63 -13.62
N PRO A 144 -9.47 -5.34 -12.90
CA PRO A 144 -9.45 -6.80 -12.91
C PRO A 144 -10.75 -7.41 -12.38
N PHE A 145 -11.25 -8.46 -13.05
CA PHE A 145 -12.51 -9.12 -12.69
C PHE A 145 -12.55 -9.60 -11.22
N ILE A 146 -11.44 -10.11 -10.70
CA ILE A 146 -11.35 -10.59 -9.31
C ILE A 146 -11.58 -9.45 -8.32
N ASP A 147 -11.04 -8.26 -8.59
CA ASP A 147 -11.21 -7.08 -7.72
C ASP A 147 -12.65 -6.58 -7.77
N TYR A 148 -13.25 -6.54 -8.96
CA TYR A 148 -14.66 -6.24 -9.15
C TYR A 148 -15.55 -7.20 -8.36
N TYR A 149 -15.38 -8.52 -8.56
CA TYR A 149 -16.19 -9.55 -7.92
C TYR A 149 -16.03 -9.55 -6.39
N THR A 150 -14.80 -9.37 -5.89
CA THR A 150 -14.54 -9.25 -4.46
C THR A 150 -15.25 -8.03 -3.88
N SER A 151 -15.26 -6.90 -4.60
CA SER A 151 -15.98 -5.70 -4.18
C SER A 151 -17.50 -5.91 -4.10
N ILE A 152 -18.09 -6.68 -5.02
CA ILE A 152 -19.51 -7.04 -5.01
C ILE A 152 -19.83 -7.91 -3.79
N ILE A 153 -19.01 -8.92 -3.49
CA ILE A 153 -19.17 -9.76 -2.30
C ILE A 153 -19.13 -8.91 -1.02
N ASP A 154 -18.17 -8.00 -0.92
CA ASP A 154 -18.02 -7.13 0.24
C ASP A 154 -19.25 -6.24 0.43
N LEU A 155 -19.78 -5.64 -0.64
CA LEU A 155 -21.00 -4.85 -0.59
C LEU A 155 -22.23 -5.68 -0.19
N CYS A 156 -22.35 -6.91 -0.69
CA CYS A 156 -23.41 -7.84 -0.30
C CYS A 156 -23.33 -8.20 1.19
N ARG A 157 -22.14 -8.52 1.70
CA ARG A 157 -21.93 -8.86 3.12
C ARG A 157 -22.15 -7.66 4.05
N LYS A 158 -21.82 -6.45 3.60
CA LYS A 158 -22.10 -5.20 4.33
C LYS A 158 -23.58 -4.83 4.32
N HIS A 159 -24.33 -5.18 3.28
CA HIS A 159 -25.78 -4.99 3.20
C HIS A 159 -26.54 -6.05 4.03
N ALA A 160 -26.15 -7.32 3.90
CA ALA A 160 -26.78 -8.46 4.54
C ALA A 160 -25.70 -9.44 5.04
N HIS A 161 -25.39 -9.34 6.33
CA HIS A 161 -24.29 -10.07 6.98
C HIS A 161 -24.37 -11.61 6.84
N ASN A 162 -25.56 -12.15 6.52
CA ASN A 162 -25.84 -13.59 6.39
C ASN A 162 -26.32 -13.99 4.98
N MET A 163 -26.04 -13.19 3.94
CA MET A 163 -26.41 -13.58 2.57
C MET A 163 -25.55 -14.77 2.12
N PRO A 164 -26.16 -15.93 1.75
CA PRO A 164 -25.40 -17.08 1.27
C PRO A 164 -24.77 -16.80 -0.10
N ASP A 165 -23.59 -17.36 -0.38
CA ASP A 165 -22.85 -17.12 -1.64
C ASP A 165 -23.69 -17.40 -2.91
N ILE A 166 -24.60 -18.39 -2.85
CA ILE A 166 -25.51 -18.71 -3.97
C ILE A 166 -26.49 -17.56 -4.29
N GLN A 167 -26.85 -16.72 -3.31
CA GLN A 167 -27.67 -15.53 -3.55
C GLN A 167 -26.84 -14.38 -4.11
N ILE A 168 -25.57 -14.26 -3.70
CA ILE A 168 -24.63 -13.28 -4.24
C ILE A 168 -24.36 -13.58 -5.73
N ASP A 169 -24.10 -14.84 -6.07
CA ASP A 169 -23.88 -15.27 -7.46
C ASP A 169 -25.11 -15.05 -8.35
N ARG A 170 -26.32 -15.24 -7.81
CA ARG A 170 -27.56 -14.94 -8.54
C ARG A 170 -27.75 -13.45 -8.77
N LEU A 171 -27.45 -12.61 -7.77
CA LEU A 171 -27.54 -11.16 -7.91
C LEU A 171 -26.52 -10.65 -8.94
N ALA A 172 -25.27 -11.11 -8.85
CA ALA A 172 -24.21 -10.76 -9.80
C ALA A 172 -24.57 -11.14 -11.25
N LYS A 173 -25.14 -12.35 -11.46
CA LYS A 173 -25.58 -12.80 -12.79
C LYS A 173 -26.82 -12.08 -13.31
N SER A 174 -27.78 -11.77 -12.44
CA SER A 174 -29.02 -11.06 -12.84
C SER A 174 -28.77 -9.62 -13.33
N TRP A 175 -27.60 -9.04 -13.03
CA TRP A 175 -27.26 -7.69 -13.44
C TRP A 175 -26.47 -7.61 -14.75
N ASP A 176 -25.81 -8.70 -15.17
CA ASP A 176 -25.31 -8.84 -16.54
C ASP A 176 -26.46 -8.98 -17.56
N GLU A 177 -27.58 -9.59 -17.16
CA GLU A 177 -28.73 -9.83 -18.06
C GLU A 177 -29.60 -8.59 -18.34
N ASN A 178 -29.39 -7.48 -17.62
CA ASN A 178 -30.10 -6.21 -17.87
C ASN A 178 -29.42 -5.30 -18.92
N TYR A 179 -28.44 -5.82 -19.67
CA TYR A 179 -27.80 -5.15 -20.82
C TYR A 179 -28.39 -5.58 -22.19
N ILE A 180 -29.68 -5.96 -22.24
CA ILE A 180 -30.40 -6.12 -23.51
C ILE A 180 -31.73 -5.34 -23.44
N VAL A 181 -31.65 -4.03 -23.71
CA VAL A 181 -32.58 -3.28 -24.60
C VAL A 181 -31.79 -2.15 -25.25
#